data_AF-A0A8J0PHR8-F1
#
_entry.id   AF-A0A8J0PHR8-F1
#
_cell.length_a   1.000
_cell.length_b   1.000
_cell.length_c   1.000
_cell.angle_alpha   90.00
_cell.angle_beta   90.00
_cell.angle_gamma   90.00
#
_symmetry.space_group_name_H-M   'P 1'
#
loop_
_entity.id
_entity.type
_entity.pdbx_description
1 polymer ?
#
loop_
_entity_poly.entity_id
_entity_poly.type
_entity_poly.pdbx_seq_one_letter_code
_entity_poly.pdbx_strand_id
1 'polypeptide(L)'
;MAESTPFSAEITEEYICPVCQEILQTPVRTQTCQHVFCRKCFLMAMKSGGAYCPLCRGPVSKSERSAPARASDIDLEMRMLLGGCMYCGKQVKLHYMKLHYKSCRKYQEEYGLSPKDPTIQKDQKSTKCQDPKYKCPLCSEQNLSQRSLLEHCNNVHYYQEVEMVCPICATLPWGDPIQTTGNIIAHLNARHRFNYQEFMNIHLDEEAQFQKAIENSYKLSR
;
A
#
# COMPACT_ATOMS: atom_id res chain seq x y z
N MET A 1 24.99 27.26 23.90
CA MET A 1 23.81 26.41 24.19
C MET A 1 23.40 25.79 22.86
N ALA A 2 23.15 24.48 22.87
CA ALA A 2 23.25 23.57 21.73
C ALA A 2 22.51 23.98 20.45
N GLU A 3 23.24 24.05 19.34
CA GLU A 3 22.69 23.99 17.99
C GLU A 3 22.29 22.53 17.69
N SER A 4 21.02 22.21 17.84
CA SER A 4 20.46 20.97 17.30
C SER A 4 20.11 21.19 15.82
N THR A 5 21.10 21.06 14.94
CA THR A 5 20.84 20.85 13.52
C THR A 5 20.13 19.49 13.38
N PRO A 6 19.03 19.38 12.60
CA PRO A 6 18.44 18.08 12.33
C PRO A 6 19.47 17.23 11.60
N PHE A 7 19.85 16.11 12.19
CA PHE A 7 20.73 15.10 11.59
C PHE A 7 20.11 14.70 10.24
N SER A 8 20.66 15.23 9.14
CA SER A 8 20.37 14.75 7.80
C SER A 8 21.09 13.42 7.67
N ALA A 9 20.40 12.32 7.97
CA ALA A 9 20.98 11.00 7.81
C ALA A 9 21.16 10.73 6.32
N GLU A 10 22.39 10.42 5.91
CA GLU A 10 22.63 9.83 4.60
C GLU A 10 21.83 8.53 4.51
N ILE A 11 21.10 8.32 3.42
CA ILE A 11 20.33 7.08 3.23
C ILE A 11 21.35 5.96 3.00
N THR A 12 21.68 5.22 4.05
CA THR A 12 22.62 4.11 3.98
C THR A 12 21.97 2.87 3.35
N GLU A 13 22.81 1.96 2.85
CA GLU A 13 22.38 0.74 2.16
C GLU A 13 21.53 -0.18 3.06
N GLU A 14 21.60 -0.04 4.38
CA GLU A 14 20.80 -0.81 5.35
C GLU A 14 19.29 -0.54 5.24
N TYR A 15 18.90 0.64 4.74
CA TYR A 15 17.50 1.03 4.54
C TYR A 15 16.99 0.76 3.12
N ILE A 16 17.82 0.17 2.25
CA ILE A 16 17.48 -0.10 0.86
C ILE A 16 17.14 -1.59 0.70
N CYS A 17 16.01 -1.85 0.04
CA CYS A 17 15.59 -3.20 -0.29
C CYS A 17 16.46 -3.76 -1.41
N PRO A 18 17.19 -4.88 -1.23
CA PRO A 18 18.07 -5.41 -2.26
C PRO A 18 17.31 -5.99 -3.48
N VAL A 19 15.99 -6.19 -3.38
CA VAL A 19 15.16 -6.71 -4.48
C VAL A 19 14.65 -5.60 -5.39
N CYS A 20 14.17 -4.48 -4.82
CA CYS A 20 13.62 -3.37 -5.61
C CYS A 20 14.54 -2.15 -5.69
N GLN A 21 15.68 -2.16 -4.98
CA GLN A 21 16.66 -1.07 -4.91
C GLN A 21 16.05 0.28 -4.47
N GLU A 22 14.94 0.23 -3.73
CA GLU A 22 14.30 1.41 -3.14
C GLU A 22 14.32 1.30 -1.62
N ILE A 23 14.06 2.41 -0.94
CA ILE A 23 13.89 2.46 0.52
C ILE A 23 12.87 1.41 0.97
N LEU A 24 13.19 0.69 2.04
CA LEU A 24 12.37 -0.39 2.58
C LEU A 24 10.96 0.09 2.90
N GLN A 25 9.98 -0.76 2.55
CA GLN A 25 8.57 -0.53 2.89
C GLN A 25 8.05 -1.75 3.61
N THR A 26 7.50 -1.55 4.82
CA THR A 26 7.08 -2.64 5.71
C THR A 26 8.18 -3.70 5.82
N PRO A 27 9.35 -3.35 6.38
CA PRO A 27 10.53 -4.21 6.35
C PRO A 27 10.26 -5.52 7.08
N VAL A 28 10.74 -6.61 6.48
CA VAL A 28 10.66 -7.98 7.01
C VAL A 28 12.04 -8.60 7.04
N ARG A 29 12.30 -9.46 8.03
CA ARG A 29 13.59 -10.12 8.23
C ARG A 29 13.44 -11.63 8.13
N THR A 30 14.33 -12.29 7.40
CA THR A 30 14.43 -13.76 7.39
C THR A 30 15.03 -14.26 8.70
N GLN A 31 14.50 -15.35 9.26
CA GLN A 31 14.96 -15.87 10.56
C GLN A 31 16.34 -16.51 10.47
N THR A 32 16.60 -17.30 9.43
CA THR A 32 17.87 -18.05 9.31
C THR A 32 19.05 -17.14 8.96
N CYS A 33 18.87 -16.24 7.99
CA CYS A 33 19.97 -15.45 7.42
C CYS A 33 19.88 -13.95 7.72
N GLN A 34 18.83 -13.50 8.42
CA GLN A 34 18.67 -12.13 8.91
C GLN A 34 18.69 -11.01 7.83
N HIS A 35 18.47 -11.36 6.57
CA HIS A 35 18.36 -10.39 5.48
C HIS A 35 17.01 -9.68 5.51
N VAL A 36 17.04 -8.37 5.22
CA VAL A 36 15.88 -7.48 5.31
C VAL A 36 15.39 -7.10 3.92
N PHE A 37 14.06 -7.15 3.72
CA PHE A 37 13.41 -6.85 2.46
C PHE A 37 12.11 -6.07 2.69
N CYS A 38 11.54 -5.46 1.64
CA CYS A 38 10.14 -5.07 1.67
C CYS A 38 9.26 -6.33 1.77
N ARG A 39 8.20 -6.31 2.58
CA ARG A 39 7.24 -7.43 2.68
C ARG A 39 6.72 -7.90 1.31
N LYS A 40 6.35 -6.96 0.44
CA LYS A 40 5.85 -7.26 -0.92
C LYS A 40 6.91 -7.96 -1.77
N CYS A 41 8.16 -7.47 -1.75
CA CYS A 41 9.28 -8.05 -2.50
C CYS A 41 9.57 -9.47 -2.01
N PHE A 42 9.63 -9.67 -0.69
CA PHE A 42 9.85 -10.99 -0.11
C PHE A 42 8.74 -11.98 -0.49
N LEU A 43 7.47 -11.63 -0.29
CA LEU A 43 6.35 -12.51 -0.62
C LEU A 43 6.24 -12.82 -2.12
N MET A 44 6.54 -11.85 -2.98
CA MET A 44 6.59 -12.07 -4.42
C MET A 44 7.69 -13.07 -4.77
N ALA A 45 8.89 -12.92 -4.20
CA ALA A 45 9.98 -13.85 -4.41
C ALA A 45 9.68 -15.25 -3.86
N MET A 46 8.98 -15.37 -2.72
CA MET A 46 8.53 -16.68 -2.21
C MET A 46 7.52 -17.36 -3.16
N LYS A 47 6.68 -16.57 -3.84
CA LYS A 47 5.67 -17.08 -4.78
C LYS A 47 6.29 -17.54 -6.11
N SER A 48 7.30 -16.83 -6.62
CA SER A 48 7.92 -17.12 -7.92
C SER A 48 9.19 -17.99 -7.84
N GLY A 49 10.01 -17.81 -6.81
CA GLY A 49 11.35 -18.39 -6.68
C GLY A 49 11.49 -19.50 -5.63
N GLY A 50 10.40 -19.88 -4.97
CA GLY A 50 10.39 -20.96 -3.98
C GLY A 50 10.90 -20.55 -2.60
N ALA A 51 11.34 -21.53 -1.80
CA ALA A 51 11.60 -21.41 -0.36
C ALA A 51 13.00 -20.88 -0.01
N TYR A 52 13.51 -19.91 -0.75
CA TYR A 52 14.90 -19.46 -0.65
C TYR A 52 15.00 -17.94 -0.51
N CYS A 53 15.93 -17.49 0.33
CA CYS A 53 16.18 -16.07 0.55
C CYS A 53 16.58 -15.39 -0.78
N PRO A 54 15.96 -14.25 -1.16
CA PRO A 54 16.29 -13.57 -2.41
C PRO A 54 17.74 -13.08 -2.53
N LEU A 55 18.42 -12.85 -1.39
CA LEU A 55 19.78 -12.32 -1.37
C LEU A 55 20.84 -13.42 -1.35
N CYS A 56 20.76 -14.35 -0.40
CA CYS A 56 21.79 -15.38 -0.20
C CYS A 56 21.40 -16.79 -0.65
N ARG A 57 20.16 -16.97 -1.14
CA ARG A 57 19.57 -18.29 -1.48
C ARG A 57 19.51 -19.29 -0.31
N GLY A 58 19.71 -18.83 0.92
CA GLY A 58 19.56 -19.65 2.12
C GLY A 58 18.12 -20.13 2.33
N PRO A 59 17.90 -21.22 3.08
CA PRO A 59 16.58 -21.82 3.26
C PRO A 59 15.64 -20.91 4.08
N VAL A 60 14.37 -20.88 3.66
CA VAL A 60 13.28 -20.15 4.33
C VAL A 60 12.21 -21.15 4.80
N SER A 61 11.81 -21.02 6.06
CA SER A 61 10.82 -21.92 6.67
C SER A 61 9.44 -21.76 6.04
N LYS A 62 8.56 -22.77 6.20
CA LYS A 62 7.20 -22.74 5.63
C LYS A 62 6.35 -21.60 6.21
N SER A 63 6.48 -21.31 7.50
CA SER A 63 5.75 -20.24 8.19
C SER A 63 6.14 -18.86 7.65
N GLU A 64 7.44 -18.61 7.47
CA GLU A 64 7.96 -17.34 6.95
C GLU A 64 7.45 -17.03 5.54
N ARG A 65 7.21 -18.03 4.70
CA ARG A 65 6.73 -17.83 3.32
C ARG A 65 5.40 -17.09 3.25
N SER A 66 4.52 -17.31 4.21
CA SER A 66 3.19 -16.69 4.25
C SER A 66 3.15 -15.48 5.18
N ALA A 67 3.85 -15.57 6.31
CA ALA A 67 3.86 -14.55 7.35
C ALA A 67 5.32 -14.29 7.79
N PRO A 68 6.08 -13.49 7.03
CA PRO A 68 7.46 -13.17 7.40
C PRO A 68 7.51 -12.30 8.65
N ALA A 69 8.56 -12.49 9.46
CA ALA A 69 8.77 -11.70 10.66
C ALA A 69 9.06 -10.23 10.32
N ARG A 70 8.47 -9.30 11.09
CA ARG A 70 8.74 -7.87 10.97
C ARG A 70 10.16 -7.56 11.44
N ALA A 71 10.88 -6.73 10.69
CA ALA A 71 12.12 -6.10 11.15
C ALA A 71 11.77 -4.85 11.98
N SER A 72 11.33 -5.06 13.22
CA SER A 72 10.75 -3.99 14.06
C SER A 72 11.76 -2.92 14.46
N ASP A 73 13.01 -3.33 14.65
CA ASP A 73 14.18 -2.47 14.87
C ASP A 73 14.37 -1.49 13.71
N ILE A 74 14.51 -2.02 12.49
CA ILE A 74 14.68 -1.21 11.28
C ILE A 74 13.46 -0.31 11.04
N ASP A 75 12.23 -0.84 11.23
CA ASP A 75 11.01 -0.06 11.07
C ASP A 75 10.92 1.10 12.07
N LEU A 76 11.38 0.91 13.31
CA LEU A 76 11.39 1.96 14.33
C LEU A 76 12.42 3.04 14.02
N GLU A 77 13.63 2.65 13.62
CA GLU A 77 14.68 3.58 13.19
C GLU A 77 14.23 4.44 12.01
N MET A 78 13.64 3.82 10.98
CA MET A 78 13.11 4.53 9.80
C MET A 78 12.02 5.56 10.11
N ARG A 79 11.29 5.41 11.23
CA ARG A 79 10.27 6.39 11.68
C ARG A 79 10.88 7.63 12.33
N MET A 80 12.11 7.53 12.80
CA MET A 80 12.83 8.59 13.50
C MET A 80 13.83 9.30 12.57
N LEU A 81 14.40 8.58 11.61
CA LEU A 81 15.39 9.11 10.67
C LEU A 81 14.75 9.95 9.55
N LEU A 82 15.33 11.12 9.29
CA LEU A 82 15.03 11.98 8.15
C LEU A 82 16.04 11.72 7.03
N GLY A 83 15.55 11.46 5.83
CA GLY A 83 16.35 11.42 4.61
C GLY A 83 15.92 12.53 3.65
N GLY A 84 16.85 12.95 2.79
CA GLY A 84 16.55 13.88 1.71
C GLY A 84 15.99 13.15 0.50
N CYS A 85 14.86 13.63 -0.04
CA CYS A 85 14.39 13.15 -1.33
C CYS A 85 15.41 13.50 -2.43
N MET A 86 15.91 12.50 -3.16
CA MET A 86 16.91 12.70 -4.22
C MET A 86 16.46 13.67 -5.32
N TYR A 87 15.15 13.78 -5.56
CA TYR A 87 14.59 14.60 -6.64
C TYR A 87 14.29 16.02 -6.18
N CYS A 88 13.53 16.17 -5.08
CA CYS A 88 13.08 17.48 -4.62
C CYS A 88 13.89 18.08 -3.47
N GLY A 89 14.81 17.33 -2.87
CA GLY A 89 15.61 17.76 -1.72
C GLY A 89 14.83 17.92 -0.41
N LYS A 90 13.53 17.59 -0.39
CA LYS A 90 12.71 17.69 0.82
C LYS A 90 13.14 16.63 1.84
N GLN A 91 13.35 17.05 3.08
CA GLN A 91 13.56 16.16 4.21
C GLN A 91 12.25 15.45 4.55
N VAL A 92 12.26 14.11 4.46
CA VAL A 92 11.11 13.26 4.77
C VAL A 92 11.61 12.09 5.61
N LYS A 93 10.81 11.70 6.60
CA LYS A 93 11.09 10.49 7.39
C LYS A 93 11.20 9.28 6.45
N LEU A 94 12.21 8.42 6.63
CA LEU A 94 12.47 7.31 5.71
C LEU A 94 11.24 6.40 5.54
N HIS A 95 10.52 6.12 6.63
CA HIS A 95 9.24 5.39 6.62
C HIS A 95 8.21 5.94 5.63
N TYR A 96 8.21 7.26 5.41
CA TYR A 96 7.28 7.96 4.53
C TYR A 96 7.84 8.27 3.14
N MET A 97 9.11 7.96 2.85
CA MET A 97 9.76 8.37 1.61
C MET A 97 9.11 7.77 0.36
N LYS A 98 8.73 6.49 0.39
CA LYS A 98 7.98 5.86 -0.73
C LYS A 98 6.63 6.52 -0.99
N LEU A 99 5.94 6.97 0.06
CA LEU A 99 4.68 7.70 -0.10
C LEU A 99 4.95 9.09 -0.69
N HIS A 100 6.02 9.75 -0.24
CA HIS A 100 6.44 11.03 -0.77
C HIS A 100 6.71 10.99 -2.28
N TYR A 101 7.36 9.95 -2.81
CA TYR A 101 7.58 9.84 -4.26
C TYR A 101 6.27 9.92 -5.07
N LYS A 102 5.16 9.38 -4.56
CA LYS A 102 3.86 9.47 -5.22
C LYS A 102 3.29 10.88 -5.31
N SER A 103 3.72 11.81 -4.45
CA SER A 103 3.29 13.22 -4.45
C SER A 103 4.44 14.20 -4.74
N CYS A 104 5.64 13.68 -5.03
CA CYS A 104 6.81 14.49 -5.34
C CYS A 104 6.75 14.94 -6.80
N ARG A 105 6.45 16.22 -7.01
CA ARG A 105 6.31 16.81 -8.35
C ARG A 105 7.50 16.48 -9.26
N LYS A 106 8.75 16.68 -8.78
CA LYS A 106 9.96 16.40 -9.57
C LYS A 106 10.13 14.91 -9.91
N TYR A 107 9.79 14.01 -8.99
CA TYR A 107 9.82 12.57 -9.28
C TYR A 107 8.76 12.17 -10.31
N GLN A 108 7.55 12.75 -10.21
CA GLN A 108 6.48 12.52 -11.18
C GLN A 108 6.81 13.08 -12.57
N GLU A 109 7.51 14.20 -12.66
CA GLU A 109 7.96 14.78 -13.93
C GLU A 109 8.98 13.88 -14.65
N GLU A 110 9.85 13.19 -13.90
CA GLU A 110 10.95 12.36 -14.44
C GLU A 110 10.55 10.88 -14.64
N TYR A 111 9.82 10.27 -13.70
CA TYR A 111 9.45 8.85 -13.71
C TYR A 111 7.94 8.60 -13.68
N GLY A 112 7.12 9.65 -13.71
CA GLY A 112 5.69 9.50 -13.73
C GLY A 112 5.26 8.72 -14.96
N LEU A 113 4.77 7.50 -14.74
CA LEU A 113 3.85 6.81 -15.64
C LEU A 113 2.60 7.70 -15.79
N SER A 114 2.70 8.72 -16.63
CA SER A 114 1.52 9.24 -17.29
C SER A 114 1.06 8.11 -18.22
N PRO A 115 -0.20 7.67 -18.15
CA PRO A 115 -0.83 7.04 -19.31
C PRO A 115 -0.89 8.13 -20.39
N LYS A 116 0.18 8.30 -21.15
CA LYS A 116 0.12 8.92 -22.48
C LYS A 116 -0.18 7.80 -23.47
N ASP A 117 -1.35 7.19 -23.31
CA ASP A 117 -2.03 6.55 -24.43
C ASP A 117 -3.06 7.56 -24.94
N PRO A 118 -2.81 8.25 -26.07
CA PRO A 118 -3.91 8.74 -26.86
C PRO A 118 -4.66 7.51 -27.39
N THR A 119 -5.98 7.61 -27.51
CA THR A 119 -6.88 6.58 -28.08
C THR A 119 -7.26 5.39 -27.20
N ILE A 120 -7.97 5.65 -26.09
CA ILE A 120 -9.20 4.91 -25.80
C ILE A 120 -10.28 5.94 -25.47
N GLN A 121 -11.11 6.27 -26.46
CA GLN A 121 -12.39 6.91 -26.20
C GLN A 121 -13.23 5.90 -25.41
N LYS A 122 -13.16 5.95 -24.08
CA LYS A 122 -14.24 5.43 -23.25
C LYS A 122 -15.35 6.46 -23.33
N ASP A 123 -16.34 6.13 -24.15
CA ASP A 123 -17.64 6.77 -24.22
C ASP A 123 -18.11 7.13 -22.80
N GLN A 124 -18.03 8.43 -22.52
CA GLN A 124 -18.54 9.04 -21.32
C GLN A 124 -20.05 9.13 -21.45
N LYS A 125 -20.76 8.12 -20.97
CA LYS A 125 -22.03 8.38 -20.26
C LYS A 125 -21.80 8.16 -18.78
N SER A 126 -21.08 9.12 -18.20
CA SER A 126 -20.93 9.30 -16.76
C SER A 126 -22.26 9.78 -16.18
N THR A 127 -23.11 8.84 -15.81
CA THR A 127 -24.08 9.09 -14.73
C THR A 127 -23.29 9.31 -13.45
N LYS A 128 -23.33 10.53 -12.92
CA LYS A 128 -22.64 10.96 -11.69
C LYS A 128 -22.89 9.96 -10.56
N CYS A 129 -21.90 9.14 -10.23
CA CYS A 129 -21.78 8.52 -8.92
C CYS A 129 -20.59 9.20 -8.24
N GLN A 130 -20.86 10.03 -7.23
CA GLN A 130 -19.80 10.65 -6.45
C GLN A 130 -19.17 9.57 -5.57
N ASP A 131 -17.99 9.07 -5.96
CA ASP A 131 -17.23 8.12 -5.14
C ASP A 131 -16.96 8.74 -3.76
N PRO A 132 -17.42 8.12 -2.65
CA PRO A 132 -17.29 8.68 -1.32
C PRO A 132 -15.82 8.88 -0.95
N LYS A 133 -15.52 10.06 -0.39
CA LYS A 133 -14.17 10.44 0.03
C LYS A 133 -14.01 10.25 1.54
N TYR A 134 -13.02 9.46 1.92
CA TYR A 134 -12.70 9.10 3.29
C TYR A 134 -11.47 9.85 3.80
N LYS A 135 -11.38 9.93 5.13
CA LYS A 135 -10.19 10.39 5.85
C LYS A 135 -9.49 9.19 6.45
N CYS A 136 -8.16 9.19 6.45
CA CYS A 136 -7.41 8.18 7.18
C CYS A 136 -7.69 8.35 8.67
N PRO A 137 -8.06 7.28 9.39
CA PRO A 137 -8.38 7.43 10.81
C PRO A 137 -7.10 7.44 11.67
N LEU A 138 -5.95 7.02 11.12
CA LEU A 138 -4.66 6.92 11.82
C LEU A 138 -3.70 8.10 11.58
N CYS A 139 -4.03 9.00 10.65
CA CYS A 139 -3.23 10.20 10.36
C CYS A 139 -4.07 11.31 9.72
N SER A 140 -3.44 12.44 9.38
CA SER A 140 -4.14 13.62 8.84
C SER A 140 -4.46 13.55 7.33
N GLU A 141 -4.25 12.40 6.67
CA GLU A 141 -4.49 12.23 5.24
C GLU A 141 -6.00 12.21 4.91
N GLN A 142 -6.42 12.93 3.87
CA GLN A 142 -7.84 13.15 3.54
C GLN A 142 -8.11 12.98 2.04
N ASN A 143 -9.39 12.98 1.66
CA ASN A 143 -9.87 12.89 0.27
C ASN A 143 -9.49 11.57 -0.43
N LEU A 144 -9.40 10.49 0.34
CA LEU A 144 -9.04 9.16 -0.16
C LEU A 144 -10.29 8.43 -0.65
N SER A 145 -10.25 7.81 -1.83
CA SER A 145 -11.27 6.81 -2.19
C SER A 145 -11.12 5.57 -1.31
N GLN A 146 -12.11 4.69 -1.27
CA GLN A 146 -12.01 3.41 -0.56
C GLN A 146 -10.71 2.65 -0.92
N ARG A 147 -10.37 2.59 -2.21
CA ARG A 147 -9.15 1.93 -2.70
C ARG A 147 -7.88 2.63 -2.24
N SER A 148 -7.82 3.97 -2.35
CA SER A 148 -6.61 4.70 -1.96
C SER A 148 -6.42 4.74 -0.44
N LEU A 149 -7.50 4.71 0.35
CA LEU A 149 -7.46 4.57 1.80
C LEU A 149 -6.83 3.23 2.19
N LEU A 150 -7.30 2.13 1.59
CA LEU A 150 -6.75 0.79 1.78
C LEU A 150 -5.26 0.72 1.45
N GLU A 151 -4.88 1.25 0.29
CA GLU A 151 -3.49 1.27 -0.12
C GLU A 151 -2.62 2.11 0.83
N HIS A 152 -3.11 3.29 1.22
CA HIS A 152 -2.44 4.16 2.19
C HIS A 152 -2.24 3.44 3.54
N CYS A 153 -3.30 2.90 4.14
CA CYS A 153 -3.22 2.19 5.43
C CYS A 153 -2.27 0.99 5.36
N ASN A 154 -2.30 0.21 4.28
CA ASN A 154 -1.38 -0.92 4.09
C ASN A 154 0.09 -0.51 3.87
N ASN A 155 0.34 0.69 3.36
CA ASN A 155 1.69 1.14 3.03
C ASN A 155 2.33 1.93 4.17
N VAL A 156 1.52 2.58 5.00
CA VAL A 156 1.95 3.53 6.03
C VAL A 156 1.69 3.00 7.44
N HIS A 157 0.54 2.37 7.63
CA HIS A 157 0.00 2.01 8.94
C HIS A 157 -0.08 0.49 9.15
N TYR A 158 0.58 -0.31 8.30
CA TYR A 158 0.44 -1.77 8.27
C TYR A 158 0.65 -2.44 9.64
N TYR A 159 1.58 -1.92 10.43
CA TYR A 159 1.91 -2.44 11.75
C TYR A 159 1.31 -1.66 12.92
N GLN A 160 0.35 -0.77 12.66
CA GLN A 160 -0.38 -0.07 13.71
C GLN A 160 -1.63 -0.87 14.07
N GLU A 161 -1.67 -1.36 15.31
CA GLU A 161 -2.81 -2.07 15.89
C GLU A 161 -3.52 -1.09 16.82
N VAL A 162 -4.56 -0.43 16.31
CA VAL A 162 -5.33 0.57 17.05
C VAL A 162 -6.81 0.22 16.90
N GLU A 163 -7.49 0.15 18.04
CA GLU A 163 -8.93 -0.01 18.13
C GLU A 163 -9.64 1.27 17.71
N MET A 164 -10.48 1.17 16.68
CA MET A 164 -11.25 2.31 16.20
C MET A 164 -12.42 1.90 15.31
N VAL A 165 -13.32 2.85 15.05
CA VAL A 165 -14.41 2.69 14.10
C VAL A 165 -13.90 2.73 12.67
N CYS A 166 -14.39 1.83 11.82
CA CYS A 166 -14.06 1.87 10.40
C CYS A 166 -14.82 3.03 9.71
N PRO A 167 -14.11 3.98 9.06
CA PRO A 167 -14.76 5.12 8.41
C PRO A 167 -15.64 4.72 7.21
N ILE A 168 -15.41 3.55 6.61
CA ILE A 168 -16.26 3.04 5.53
C ILE A 168 -17.55 2.46 6.11
N CYS A 169 -17.45 1.56 7.09
CA CYS A 169 -18.63 0.99 7.76
C CYS A 169 -19.53 2.07 8.37
N ALA A 170 -18.95 3.07 9.04
CA ALA A 170 -19.72 4.14 9.66
C ALA A 170 -20.54 4.99 8.66
N THR A 171 -20.17 4.97 7.37
CA THR A 171 -20.92 5.68 6.31
C THR A 171 -22.00 4.83 5.65
N LEU A 172 -22.08 3.53 5.93
CA LEU A 172 -23.11 2.66 5.37
C LEU A 172 -24.44 2.86 6.12
N PRO A 173 -25.59 2.92 5.42
CA PRO A 173 -26.90 3.07 6.07
C PRO A 173 -27.23 1.95 7.06
N TRP A 174 -26.65 0.77 6.85
CA TRP A 174 -26.79 -0.42 7.70
C TRP A 174 -25.53 -0.69 8.55
N GLY A 175 -24.56 0.23 8.57
CA GLY A 175 -23.36 0.13 9.39
C GLY A 175 -23.58 0.73 10.77
N ASP A 176 -22.92 0.17 11.78
CA ASP A 176 -22.94 0.71 13.14
C ASP A 176 -21.80 1.75 13.31
N PRO A 177 -22.11 3.03 13.53
CA PRO A 177 -21.12 4.11 13.64
C PRO A 177 -20.29 4.06 14.93
N ILE A 178 -20.64 3.22 15.91
CA ILE A 178 -19.85 3.03 17.14
C ILE A 178 -19.09 1.70 17.15
N GLN A 179 -19.32 0.82 16.18
CA GLN A 179 -18.64 -0.47 16.12
C GLN A 179 -17.13 -0.29 15.88
N THR A 180 -16.34 -0.70 16.86
CA THR A 180 -14.88 -0.68 16.77
C THR A 180 -14.34 -1.99 16.20
N THR A 181 -13.20 -1.90 15.51
CA THR A 181 -12.40 -3.05 15.07
C THR A 181 -11.04 -3.02 15.76
N GLY A 182 -10.58 -4.18 16.26
CA GLY A 182 -9.27 -4.35 16.90
C GLY A 182 -8.06 -4.09 16.00
N ASN A 183 -8.24 -4.28 14.68
CA ASN A 183 -7.22 -3.99 13.69
C ASN A 183 -7.89 -3.43 12.43
N ILE A 184 -7.83 -2.11 12.29
CA ILE A 184 -8.47 -1.41 11.16
C ILE A 184 -7.86 -1.80 9.80
N ILE A 185 -6.57 -2.10 9.71
CA ILE A 185 -5.91 -2.51 8.46
C ILE A 185 -6.41 -3.91 8.04
N ALA A 186 -6.42 -4.86 8.96
CA ALA A 186 -6.90 -6.22 8.70
C ALA A 186 -8.39 -6.21 8.31
N HIS A 187 -9.20 -5.42 9.02
CA HIS A 187 -10.61 -5.22 8.71
C HIS A 187 -10.82 -4.65 7.31
N LEU A 188 -10.12 -3.56 6.96
CA LEU A 188 -10.20 -2.95 5.63
C LEU A 188 -9.86 -3.97 4.54
N ASN A 189 -8.78 -4.76 4.73
CA ASN A 189 -8.37 -5.78 3.78
C ASN A 189 -9.37 -6.94 3.65
N ALA A 190 -10.11 -7.26 4.72
CA ALA A 190 -11.10 -8.33 4.72
C ALA A 190 -12.43 -7.90 4.11
N ARG A 191 -12.91 -6.68 4.42
CA ARG A 191 -14.27 -6.24 4.11
C ARG A 191 -14.37 -5.24 2.96
N HIS A 192 -13.32 -4.46 2.73
CA HIS A 192 -13.35 -3.33 1.79
C HIS A 192 -12.36 -3.46 0.64
N ARG A 193 -11.65 -4.59 0.54
CA ARG A 193 -10.70 -4.85 -0.56
C ARG A 193 -11.33 -4.71 -1.95
N PHE A 194 -12.63 -4.94 -2.06
CA PHE A 194 -13.40 -4.81 -3.29
C PHE A 194 -14.47 -3.73 -3.12
N ASN A 195 -14.66 -2.90 -4.15
CA ASN A 195 -15.77 -1.96 -4.20
C ASN A 195 -16.96 -2.64 -4.88
N TYR A 196 -18.05 -2.82 -4.16
CA TYR A 196 -19.26 -3.48 -4.67
C TYR A 196 -19.83 -2.75 -5.91
N GLN A 197 -19.73 -1.42 -5.97
CA GLN A 197 -20.24 -0.62 -7.09
C GLN A 197 -19.45 -0.83 -8.39
N GLU A 198 -18.20 -1.31 -8.31
CA GLU A 198 -17.42 -1.66 -9.51
C GLU A 198 -17.87 -2.99 -10.13
N PHE A 199 -18.47 -3.89 -9.34
CA PHE A 199 -18.83 -5.25 -9.78
C PHE A 199 -20.34 -5.45 -9.93
N MET A 200 -21.15 -4.65 -9.23
CA MET A 200 -22.60 -4.76 -9.22
C MET A 200 -23.20 -3.42 -9.61
N ASN A 201 -23.76 -3.37 -10.83
CA ASN A 201 -24.53 -2.24 -11.28
C ASN A 201 -25.99 -2.48 -10.91
N ILE A 202 -26.47 -1.83 -9.86
CA ILE A 202 -27.85 -1.93 -9.37
C ILE A 202 -28.92 -1.53 -10.40
N HIS A 203 -28.52 -0.91 -11.52
CA HIS A 203 -29.40 -0.54 -12.62
C HIS A 203 -29.43 -1.56 -13.76
N LEU A 204 -28.61 -2.62 -13.70
CA LEU A 204 -28.63 -3.72 -14.66
C LEU A 204 -29.35 -4.91 -14.05
N ASP A 205 -30.10 -5.64 -14.87
CA ASP A 205 -30.67 -6.93 -14.45
C ASP A 205 -29.57 -7.97 -14.23
N GLU A 206 -29.89 -9.02 -13.46
CA GLU A 206 -28.94 -10.05 -13.05
C GLU A 206 -28.33 -10.82 -14.23
N GLU A 207 -29.11 -11.06 -15.29
CA GLU A 207 -28.68 -11.74 -16.52
C GLU A 207 -27.64 -10.90 -17.27
N ALA A 208 -27.88 -9.59 -17.40
CA ALA A 208 -26.95 -8.67 -18.03
C ALA A 208 -25.64 -8.52 -17.23
N GLN A 209 -25.72 -8.53 -15.89
CA GLN A 209 -24.53 -8.50 -15.03
C GLN A 209 -23.70 -9.79 -15.17
N PHE A 210 -24.35 -10.95 -15.21
CA PHE A 210 -23.71 -12.24 -15.38
C PHE A 210 -22.98 -12.35 -16.73
N GLN A 211 -23.65 -11.97 -17.82
CA GLN A 211 -23.06 -12.01 -19.15
C GLN A 211 -21.84 -11.08 -19.28
N LYS A 212 -21.89 -9.91 -18.64
CA LYS A 212 -20.76 -8.96 -18.59
C LYS A 212 -19.54 -9.55 -17.85
N ALA A 213 -19.79 -10.24 -16.74
CA ALA A 213 -18.74 -10.87 -15.94
C ALA A 213 -18.05 -11.99 -16.74
N ILE A 214 -18.82 -12.81 -17.46
CA ILE A 214 -18.31 -13.84 -18.37
C ILE A 214 -17.44 -13.21 -19.47
N GLU A 215 -17.92 -12.17 -20.14
CA GLU A 215 -17.18 -11.49 -21.21
C GLU A 215 -15.84 -10.92 -20.71
N ASN A 216 -15.83 -10.30 -19.53
CA ASN A 216 -14.61 -9.76 -18.93
C ASN A 216 -13.63 -10.87 -18.52
N SER A 217 -14.12 -12.03 -18.10
CA SER A 217 -13.28 -13.20 -17.80
C SER A 217 -12.53 -13.68 -19.04
N TYR A 218 -13.20 -13.77 -20.19
CA TYR A 218 -12.57 -14.15 -21.46
C TYR A 218 -11.51 -13.16 -21.96
N LYS A 219 -11.64 -11.87 -21.63
CA LYS A 219 -10.67 -10.82 -22.01
C LYS A 219 -9.39 -10.85 -21.17
N LEU A 220 -9.42 -11.41 -19.97
CA LEU A 220 -8.25 -11.54 -19.08
C LEU A 220 -7.42 -12.81 -19.37
N SER A 221 -7.97 -13.75 -20.13
CA SER A 221 -7.33 -15.02 -20.50
C SER A 221 -6.60 -15.00 -21.85
N ARG A 222 -6.36 -13.82 -22.44
CA ARG A 222 -5.64 -13.67 -23.72
C ARG A 222 -4.42 -12.76 -23.59
#